data_AF-A0A7K1UPF0-F1
#
_entry.id   AF-A0A7K1UPF0-F1
#
_cell.length_a   1.000
_cell.length_b   1.000
_cell.length_c   1.000
_cell.angle_alpha   90.00
_cell.angle_beta   90.00
_cell.angle_gamma   90.00
#
_symmetry.space_group_name_H-M   'P 1'
#
loop_
_entity.id
_entity.type
_entity.pdbx_description
1 polymer ?
#
loop_
_entity_poly.entity_id
_entity_poly.type
_entity_poly.pdbx_seq_one_letter_code
_entity_poly.pdbx_strand_id
1 'polypeptide(L)'
;MTLSAGLVATAHADPGGFGTLALSRLRNTAVAGIDSNKVTADAAAIRDCASYDCEIVLRFTDGCGAVAQGADGTWGWAVGASLDEAQQNAVAGLGQSAPPFPDLGSAQPVAAHVVTSACTKNVQ
;
A
#
# COMPACT_ATOMS: atom_id res chain seq x y z
N MET A 1 -19.27 17.50 -44.53
CA MET A 1 -18.30 16.43 -44.22
C MET A 1 -17.18 17.06 -43.40
N THR A 2 -17.34 17.10 -42.09
CA THR A 2 -16.33 17.63 -41.15
C THR A 2 -15.48 16.46 -40.65
N LEU A 3 -14.19 16.47 -40.99
CA LEU A 3 -13.22 15.52 -40.47
C LEU A 3 -12.78 15.98 -39.08
N SER A 4 -13.14 15.22 -38.06
CA SER A 4 -12.60 15.38 -36.71
C SER A 4 -11.23 14.71 -36.64
N ALA A 5 -10.17 15.50 -36.56
CA ALA A 5 -8.83 15.02 -36.26
C ALA A 5 -8.79 14.55 -34.80
N GLY A 6 -8.57 13.25 -34.58
CA GLY A 6 -8.34 12.69 -33.26
C GLY A 6 -6.97 13.13 -32.74
N LEU A 7 -6.94 13.76 -31.57
CA LEU A 7 -5.69 13.92 -30.82
C LEU A 7 -5.27 12.53 -30.32
N VAL A 8 -4.14 12.05 -30.81
CA VAL A 8 -3.44 10.91 -30.22
C VAL A 8 -2.76 11.45 -28.96
N ALA A 9 -3.39 11.25 -27.80
CA ALA A 9 -2.77 11.54 -26.52
C ALA A 9 -1.57 10.58 -26.36
N THR A 10 -0.36 11.10 -26.49
CA THR A 10 0.84 10.37 -26.06
C THR A 10 0.83 10.40 -24.54
N ALA A 11 0.47 9.28 -23.92
CA ALA A 11 0.70 9.08 -22.50
C ALA A 11 2.21 9.16 -22.27
N HIS A 12 2.68 10.31 -21.78
CA HIS A 12 4.04 10.46 -21.29
C HIS A 12 4.13 9.54 -20.08
N ALA A 13 4.77 8.39 -20.23
CA ALA A 13 5.21 7.61 -19.09
C ALA A 13 6.28 8.48 -18.42
N ASP A 14 5.89 9.23 -17.39
CA ASP A 14 6.83 9.78 -16.42
C ASP A 14 7.76 8.64 -16.00
N PRO A 15 9.10 8.84 -15.89
CA PRO A 15 10.02 7.77 -15.53
C PRO A 15 9.56 7.13 -14.23
N GLY A 16 8.96 5.94 -14.35
CA GLY A 16 8.05 5.46 -13.34
C GLY A 16 8.72 5.32 -11.98
N GLY A 17 8.05 5.81 -10.94
CA GLY A 17 8.53 5.64 -9.58
C GLY A 17 8.30 4.20 -9.10
N PHE A 18 9.17 3.72 -8.22
CA PHE A 18 9.07 2.39 -7.62
C PHE A 18 8.72 2.51 -6.15
N GLY A 19 7.80 1.67 -5.70
CA GLY A 19 7.40 1.54 -4.31
C GLY A 19 7.51 0.10 -3.82
N THR A 20 7.88 -0.07 -2.56
CA THR A 20 8.01 -1.38 -1.90
C THR A 20 7.42 -1.30 -0.51
N LEU A 21 6.54 -2.23 -0.18
CA LEU A 21 6.00 -2.39 1.18
C LEU A 21 6.68 -3.57 1.85
N ALA A 22 7.13 -3.36 3.07
CA ALA A 22 7.69 -4.42 3.90
C ALA A 22 7.04 -4.40 5.28
N LEU A 23 6.94 -5.57 5.91
CA LEU A 23 6.39 -5.68 7.26
C LEU A 23 7.23 -6.61 8.13
N SER A 24 7.13 -6.39 9.44
CA SER A 24 7.65 -7.26 10.48
C SER A 24 6.49 -7.63 11.39
N ARG A 25 6.20 -8.93 11.48
CA ARG A 25 5.14 -9.45 12.33
C ARG A 25 5.57 -9.45 13.80
N LEU A 26 6.87 -9.60 14.05
CA LEU A 26 7.41 -9.58 15.42
C LEU A 26 7.39 -8.18 16.04
N ARG A 27 7.70 -7.15 15.25
CA ARG A 27 7.62 -5.75 15.69
C ARG A 27 6.24 -5.13 15.47
N ASN A 28 5.33 -5.88 14.87
CA ASN A 28 3.99 -5.44 14.49
C ASN A 28 4.01 -4.11 13.72
N THR A 29 4.86 -4.01 12.70
CA THR A 29 5.11 -2.76 11.96
C THR A 29 5.16 -3.02 10.46
N ALA A 30 4.81 -2.00 9.67
CA ALA A 30 4.96 -1.99 8.23
C ALA A 30 5.55 -0.66 7.78
N VAL A 31 6.35 -0.70 6.73
CA VAL A 31 7.05 0.44 6.15
C VAL A 31 6.94 0.44 4.63
N ALA A 32 7.16 1.61 4.03
CA ALA A 32 7.22 1.78 2.60
C ALA A 32 8.57 2.38 2.19
N GLY A 33 9.23 1.78 1.20
CA GLY A 33 10.39 2.33 0.51
C GLY A 33 9.98 2.84 -0.86
N ILE A 34 10.23 4.13 -1.14
CA ILE A 34 9.90 4.78 -2.42
C ILE A 34 11.16 5.34 -3.05
N ASP A 35 11.43 4.96 -4.30
CA ASP A 35 12.59 5.47 -5.03
C ASP A 35 12.37 5.49 -6.56
N SER A 36 13.33 6.00 -7.33
CA SER A 36 13.30 5.94 -8.80
C SER A 36 13.84 4.62 -9.35
N ASN A 37 14.34 3.74 -8.48
CA ASN A 37 14.82 2.42 -8.83
C ASN A 37 14.26 1.36 -7.86
N LYS A 38 13.89 0.20 -8.41
CA LYS A 38 13.36 -0.93 -7.63
C LYS A 38 14.29 -1.38 -6.50
N VAL A 39 15.58 -1.51 -6.78
CA VAL A 39 16.57 -2.04 -5.81
C VAL A 39 16.77 -1.07 -4.65
N THR A 40 16.79 0.24 -4.92
CA THR A 40 16.90 1.26 -3.87
C THR A 40 15.61 1.37 -3.07
N ALA A 41 14.44 1.21 -3.69
CA ALA A 41 13.16 1.12 -2.98
C ALA A 41 13.08 -0.11 -2.06
N ASP A 42 13.50 -1.29 -2.56
CA ASP A 42 13.60 -2.53 -1.77
C ASP A 42 14.55 -2.34 -0.58
N ALA A 43 15.75 -1.79 -0.83
CA ALA A 43 16.76 -1.55 0.20
C ALA A 43 16.28 -0.54 1.25
N ALA A 44 15.56 0.51 0.84
CA ALA A 44 14.97 1.48 1.75
C ALA A 44 13.91 0.82 2.65
N ALA A 45 13.00 0.03 2.08
CA ALA A 45 11.98 -0.66 2.86
C ALA A 45 12.59 -1.62 3.89
N ILE A 46 13.57 -2.44 3.50
CA ILE A 46 14.26 -3.36 4.43
C ILE A 46 15.01 -2.61 5.53
N ARG A 47 15.75 -1.55 5.16
CA ARG A 47 16.50 -0.72 6.11
C ARG A 47 15.58 -0.07 7.14
N ASP A 48 14.48 0.53 6.69
CA ASP A 48 13.58 1.31 7.53
C ASP A 48 12.73 0.40 8.44
N CYS A 49 12.43 -0.81 7.99
CA CYS A 49 11.77 -1.85 8.79
C CYS A 49 12.63 -2.31 9.97
N ALA A 50 13.96 -2.37 9.78
CA ALA A 50 14.96 -2.61 10.83
C ALA A 50 14.64 -3.81 11.75
N SER A 51 14.13 -4.91 11.17
CA SER A 51 13.83 -6.16 11.88
C SER A 51 14.38 -7.35 11.11
N TYR A 52 14.76 -8.40 11.82
CA TYR A 52 15.30 -9.62 11.19
C TYR A 52 14.23 -10.42 10.44
N ASP A 53 12.96 -10.31 10.85
CA ASP A 53 11.81 -10.94 10.20
C ASP A 53 11.19 -10.04 9.12
N CYS A 54 11.89 -8.99 8.70
CA CYS A 54 11.30 -8.08 7.72
C CYS A 54 11.11 -8.76 6.37
N GLU A 55 9.88 -8.74 5.87
CA GLU A 55 9.47 -9.36 4.62
C GLU A 55 8.94 -8.29 3.67
N ILE A 56 9.42 -8.28 2.42
CA ILE A 56 8.81 -7.49 1.35
C ILE A 56 7.55 -8.21 0.87
N VAL A 57 6.39 -7.58 1.10
CA VAL A 57 5.08 -8.17 0.80
C VAL A 57 4.48 -7.65 -0.51
N LEU A 58 4.89 -6.46 -0.95
CA LEU A 58 4.38 -5.86 -2.17
C LEU A 58 5.42 -4.95 -2.82
N ARG A 59 5.47 -4.99 -4.15
CA ARG A 59 6.21 -4.03 -4.97
C ARG A 59 5.26 -3.45 -5.99
N PHE A 60 5.37 -2.16 -6.25
CA PHE A 60 4.48 -1.42 -7.15
C PHE A 60 5.24 -0.34 -7.91
N THR A 61 4.65 0.13 -8.99
CA THR A 61 5.15 1.23 -9.83
C THR A 61 3.99 2.15 -10.18
N ASP A 62 4.27 3.44 -10.35
CA ASP A 62 3.30 4.42 -10.87
C ASP A 62 1.95 4.40 -10.14
N GLY A 63 2.00 4.41 -8.81
CA GLY A 63 0.81 4.34 -7.99
C GLY A 63 1.10 4.48 -6.50
N CYS A 64 0.10 4.14 -5.70
CA CYS A 64 0.18 4.13 -4.26
C CYS A 64 0.01 2.72 -3.72
N GLY A 65 0.67 2.43 -2.60
CA GLY A 65 0.56 1.18 -1.88
C GLY A 65 0.22 1.43 -0.42
N ALA A 66 -0.54 0.52 0.19
CA ALA A 66 -0.87 0.58 1.61
C ALA A 66 -0.83 -0.81 2.25
N VAL A 67 -0.55 -0.83 3.55
CA VAL A 67 -0.67 -1.99 4.43
C VAL A 67 -1.66 -1.65 5.54
N ALA A 68 -2.61 -2.55 5.79
CA ALA A 68 -3.57 -2.49 6.87
C ALA A 68 -3.42 -3.71 7.79
N GLN A 69 -3.83 -3.54 9.04
CA GLN A 69 -3.90 -4.59 10.04
C GLN A 69 -5.34 -4.73 10.53
N GLY A 70 -5.85 -5.96 10.51
CA GLY A 70 -7.16 -6.35 11.03
C GLY A 70 -7.19 -6.44 12.55
N ALA A 71 -8.40 -6.53 13.09
CA ALA A 71 -8.68 -6.62 14.52
C ALA A 71 -8.01 -7.83 15.21
N ASP A 72 -7.83 -8.91 14.45
CA ASP A 72 -7.25 -10.19 14.83
C ASP A 72 -5.72 -10.24 14.61
N GLY A 73 -5.11 -9.15 14.16
CA GLY A 73 -3.70 -9.07 13.81
C GLY A 73 -3.38 -9.57 12.39
N THR A 74 -4.38 -9.94 11.59
CA THR A 74 -4.20 -10.30 10.18
C THR A 74 -3.70 -9.10 9.39
N TRP A 75 -2.83 -9.33 8.42
CA TRP A 75 -2.25 -8.28 7.58
C TRP A 75 -2.89 -8.30 6.19
N GLY A 76 -3.19 -7.11 5.67
CA GLY A 76 -3.67 -6.88 4.31
C GLY A 76 -2.83 -5.80 3.64
N TRP A 77 -2.61 -5.90 2.34
CA TRP A 77 -1.89 -4.89 1.57
C TRP A 77 -2.43 -4.82 0.16
N ALA A 78 -2.38 -3.63 -0.42
CA ALA A 78 -2.88 -3.41 -1.77
C ALA A 78 -2.22 -2.20 -2.44
N VAL A 79 -2.46 -2.08 -3.73
CA VAL A 79 -2.16 -0.88 -4.53
C VAL A 79 -3.44 -0.12 -4.85
N GLY A 80 -3.29 1.13 -5.28
CA GLY A 80 -4.34 1.97 -5.84
C GLY A 80 -3.73 3.08 -6.71
N ALA A 81 -4.55 3.68 -7.59
CA ALA A 81 -4.13 4.84 -8.37
C ALA A 81 -4.01 6.10 -7.50
N SER A 82 -4.60 6.09 -6.30
CA SER A 82 -4.48 7.13 -5.29
C SER A 82 -4.23 6.54 -3.91
N LEU A 83 -3.81 7.37 -2.96
CA LEU A 83 -3.52 6.95 -1.59
C LEU A 83 -4.77 6.40 -0.89
N ASP A 84 -5.91 7.07 -1.08
CA ASP A 84 -7.22 6.67 -0.54
C ASP A 84 -7.67 5.32 -1.11
N GLU A 85 -7.57 5.14 -2.42
CA GLU A 85 -7.90 3.87 -3.07
C GLU A 85 -7.00 2.72 -2.56
N ALA A 86 -5.69 2.96 -2.44
CA ALA A 86 -4.76 1.95 -1.92
C ALA A 86 -5.10 1.54 -0.48
N GLN A 87 -5.45 2.50 0.37
CA GLN A 87 -5.86 2.26 1.76
C GLN A 87 -7.17 1.46 1.83
N GLN A 88 -8.18 1.86 1.05
CA GLN A 88 -9.47 1.16 0.99
C GLN A 88 -9.28 -0.28 0.50
N ASN A 89 -8.47 -0.48 -0.53
CA ASN A 89 -8.16 -1.81 -1.06
C ASN A 89 -7.41 -2.67 -0.03
N ALA A 90 -6.47 -2.09 0.73
CA ALA A 90 -5.72 -2.82 1.77
C ALA A 90 -6.63 -3.26 2.92
N VAL A 91 -7.57 -2.41 3.34
CA VAL A 91 -8.58 -2.75 4.35
C VAL A 91 -9.58 -3.78 3.81
N ALA A 92 -10.05 -3.62 2.58
CA ALA A 92 -10.95 -4.57 1.94
C ALA A 92 -10.32 -5.97 1.80
N GLY A 93 -9.01 -6.03 1.53
CA GLY A 93 -8.24 -7.27 1.45
C GLY A 93 -8.22 -8.09 2.75
N LEU A 94 -8.51 -7.48 3.91
CA LEU A 94 -8.63 -8.18 5.20
C LEU A 94 -9.91 -9.02 5.30
N GLY A 95 -10.91 -8.79 4.44
CA GLY A 95 -12.17 -9.53 4.46
C GLY A 95 -12.87 -9.48 5.82
N GLN A 96 -13.09 -10.63 6.45
CA GLN A 96 -13.77 -10.74 7.75
C GLN A 96 -12.93 -10.23 8.93
N SER A 97 -11.64 -9.96 8.73
CA SER A 97 -10.77 -9.32 9.72
C SER A 97 -10.87 -7.78 9.69
N ALA A 98 -11.55 -7.21 8.68
CA ALA A 98 -11.85 -5.79 8.55
C ALA A 98 -13.04 -5.28 9.41
N PRO A 99 -14.21 -5.94 9.46
CA PRO A 99 -15.37 -5.40 10.14
C PRO A 99 -15.09 -5.22 11.64
N PRO A 100 -15.62 -4.15 12.26
CA PRO A 100 -15.71 -4.11 13.71
C PRO A 100 -16.53 -5.33 14.12
N PHE A 101 -15.94 -6.24 14.90
CA PHE A 101 -16.73 -7.30 15.54
C PHE A 101 -17.94 -6.63 16.21
N PRO A 102 -19.18 -7.08 15.95
CA PRO A 102 -20.33 -6.51 16.63
C PRO A 102 -20.12 -6.67 18.13
N ASP A 103 -20.28 -5.55 18.85
CA ASP A 103 -20.12 -5.45 20.29
C ASP A 103 -21.05 -6.46 20.99
N LEU A 104 -20.50 -7.64 21.30
CA LEU A 104 -21.09 -8.62 22.21
C LEU A 104 -20.63 -8.30 23.64
N GLY A 105 -20.80 -7.05 24.05
CA GLY A 105 -21.05 -6.66 25.43
C GLY A 105 -19.90 -6.72 26.44
N SER A 106 -18.61 -6.68 26.05
CA SER A 106 -17.49 -6.43 27.01
C SER A 106 -16.08 -6.24 26.39
N ALA A 107 -15.90 -6.28 25.08
CA ALA A 107 -14.58 -6.07 24.45
C ALA A 107 -14.69 -4.92 23.46
N GLN A 108 -13.95 -3.83 23.68
CA GLN A 108 -13.88 -2.73 22.72
C GLN A 108 -13.37 -3.29 21.39
N PRO A 109 -14.18 -3.31 20.30
CA PRO A 109 -13.70 -3.86 19.04
C PRO A 109 -12.62 -2.95 18.50
N VAL A 110 -11.42 -3.49 18.28
CA VAL A 110 -10.35 -2.79 17.56
C VAL A 110 -10.70 -2.89 16.08
N ALA A 111 -11.08 -1.78 15.44
CA ALA A 111 -11.31 -1.77 14.00
C ALA A 111 -10.00 -2.00 13.24
N ALA A 112 -10.09 -2.56 12.02
CA ALA A 112 -8.95 -2.58 11.13
C ALA A 112 -8.44 -1.16 10.87
N HIS A 113 -7.12 -1.01 10.74
CA HIS A 113 -6.50 0.29 10.54
C HIS A 113 -5.34 0.20 9.56
N VAL A 114 -5.08 1.31 8.87
CA VAL A 114 -3.91 1.45 7.98
C VAL A 114 -2.66 1.63 8.85
N VAL A 115 -1.65 0.80 8.61
CA VAL A 115 -0.37 0.85 9.32
C VAL A 115 0.63 1.73 8.56
N THR A 116 0.66 1.61 7.23
CA THR A 116 1.49 2.46 6.37
C THR A 116 0.83 2.63 5.01
N SER A 117 1.09 3.76 4.35
CA SER A 117 0.68 4.02 2.97
C SER A 117 1.61 5.04 2.34
N ALA A 118 1.99 4.84 1.07
CA ALA A 118 2.85 5.77 0.34
C ALA A 118 2.59 5.71 -1.17
N CYS A 119 2.84 6.82 -1.85
CA CYS A 119 2.78 6.93 -3.30
C CYS A 119 4.17 7.08 -3.89
N THR A 120 4.36 6.55 -5.09
CA THR A 120 5.54 6.85 -5.89
C THR A 120 5.60 8.35 -6.19
N LYS A 121 6.81 8.91 -6.34
CA LYS A 121 7.01 10.37 -6.46
C LYS A 121 6.23 11.01 -7.61
N ASN A 122 5.95 10.25 -8.65
CA ASN A 122 5.22 10.68 -9.84
C ASN A 122 3.69 10.69 -9.68
N VAL A 123 3.16 10.22 -8.54
CA VAL A 123 1.71 10.12 -8.24
C VAL A 123 1.33 10.96 -7.01
N GLN A 124 2.28 11.71 -6.44
CA GLN A 124 2.07 12.59 -5.27
C GLN A 124 1.41 13.92 -5.62
#